data_AF-A0A966WUF5-F1
#
_entry.id   AF-A0A966WUF5-F1
#
_cell.length_a   1.000
_cell.length_b   1.000
_cell.length_c   1.000
_cell.angle_alpha   90.00
_cell.angle_beta   90.00
_cell.angle_gamma   90.00
#
_symmetry.space_group_name_H-M   'P 1'
#
loop_
_entity.id
_entity.type
_entity.pdbx_description
1 polymer ?
#
loop_
_entity_poly.entity_id
_entity_poly.type
_entity_poly.pdbx_seq_one_letter_code
_entity_poly.pdbx_strand_id
1 'polypeptide(L)'
;EDWGYVLEALGQKARWSAQLLAGVMPQDIERAFAASGKRLFPFKLQEVRSECTCPDKINPCKHVSAVYYLMGERFSEDPFVLFQMRGRSRAQLLADLAIQRRELLAKRAREATPAAGLPQPSADGTLPPAPAAIKDPSRWWTYNAALDPGLVVITPAMEGDTGLDEAGPLPLAEDARFPEANQRFLDHLKGQGAGFSTQALATAMAAGRDAPAS
;
A
#
# COMPACT_ATOMS: atom_id res chain seq x y z
N GLU A 1 -5.21 9.98 -24.95
CA GLU A 1 -5.23 8.50 -24.98
C GLU A 1 -4.24 7.83 -24.00
N ASP A 2 -3.38 8.60 -23.29
CA ASP A 2 -2.29 8.04 -22.46
C ASP A 2 -2.64 7.63 -21.01
N TRP A 3 -3.82 7.99 -20.51
CA TRP A 3 -4.18 7.78 -19.09
C TRP A 3 -4.43 6.32 -18.72
N GLY A 4 -4.78 5.46 -19.69
CA GLY A 4 -5.01 4.03 -19.44
C GLY A 4 -3.79 3.34 -18.84
N TYR A 5 -2.61 3.53 -19.45
CA TYR A 5 -1.36 2.96 -18.97
C TYR A 5 -0.95 3.47 -17.58
N VAL A 6 -1.20 4.76 -17.30
CA VAL A 6 -0.91 5.36 -16.00
C VAL A 6 -1.83 4.77 -14.92
N LEU A 7 -3.12 4.62 -15.22
CA LEU A 7 -4.09 4.02 -14.31
C LEU A 7 -3.79 2.54 -14.04
N GLU A 8 -3.37 1.80 -15.07
CA GLU A 8 -2.91 0.42 -14.91
C GLU A 8 -1.70 0.38 -13.96
N ALA A 9 -0.68 1.22 -14.18
CA ALA A 9 0.50 1.29 -13.32
C ALA A 9 0.15 1.69 -11.87
N LEU A 10 -0.75 2.65 -11.68
CA LEU A 10 -1.27 3.04 -10.36
C LEU A 10 -2.07 1.92 -9.69
N GLY A 11 -2.75 1.08 -10.48
CA GLY A 11 -3.52 -0.07 -10.03
C GLY A 11 -2.66 -1.27 -9.62
N GLN A 12 -1.44 -1.41 -10.17
CA GLN A 12 -0.54 -2.52 -9.86
C GLN A 12 -0.09 -2.54 -8.39
N LYS A 13 0.08 -1.36 -7.75
CA LYS A 13 0.43 -1.27 -6.33
C LYS A 13 -0.75 -0.75 -5.51
N ALA A 14 -1.24 -1.59 -4.60
CA ALA A 14 -2.36 -1.29 -3.70
C ALA A 14 -2.14 0.01 -2.89
N ARG A 15 -0.89 0.28 -2.49
CA ARG A 15 -0.52 1.46 -1.69
C ARG A 15 -0.77 2.79 -2.41
N TRP A 16 -0.48 2.89 -3.70
CA TRP A 16 -0.63 4.14 -4.45
C TRP A 16 -2.10 4.49 -4.58
N SER A 17 -2.91 3.49 -4.91
CA SER A 17 -4.36 3.62 -4.92
C SER A 17 -4.93 3.99 -3.55
N ALA A 18 -4.45 3.35 -2.47
CA ALA A 18 -4.92 3.62 -1.11
C ALA A 18 -4.58 5.04 -0.63
N GLN A 19 -3.34 5.50 -0.87
CA GLN A 19 -2.90 6.84 -0.51
C GLN A 19 -3.67 7.92 -1.30
N LEU A 20 -3.88 7.73 -2.60
CA LEU A 20 -4.70 8.65 -3.40
C LEU A 20 -6.16 8.69 -2.91
N LEU A 21 -6.74 7.55 -2.53
CA LEU A 21 -8.08 7.51 -1.93
C LEU A 21 -8.14 8.26 -0.59
N ALA A 22 -7.07 8.19 0.19
CA ALA A 22 -6.91 8.95 1.43
C ALA A 22 -6.62 10.45 1.20
N GLY A 23 -6.50 10.91 -0.05
CA GLY A 23 -6.15 12.28 -0.37
C GLY A 23 -4.68 12.62 -0.09
N VAL A 24 -3.82 11.63 0.02
CA VAL A 24 -2.38 11.81 0.26
C VAL A 24 -1.60 11.56 -1.02
N MET A 25 -0.69 12.47 -1.37
CA MET A 25 0.22 12.29 -2.50
C MET A 25 1.29 11.22 -2.18
N PRO A 26 1.38 10.11 -2.92
CA PRO A 26 2.47 9.16 -2.74
C PRO A 26 3.82 9.75 -3.12
N GLN A 27 4.81 9.64 -2.23
CA GLN A 27 6.17 10.19 -2.42
C GLN A 27 6.86 9.64 -3.67
N ASP A 28 6.55 8.42 -4.09
CA ASP A 28 7.15 7.78 -5.25
C ASP A 28 6.15 7.54 -6.40
N ILE A 29 5.10 8.36 -6.48
CA ILE A 29 4.09 8.29 -7.54
C ILE A 29 4.68 8.43 -8.95
N GLU A 30 5.78 9.18 -9.09
CA GLU A 30 6.51 9.30 -10.35
C GLU A 30 6.94 7.95 -10.94
N ARG A 31 7.17 6.93 -10.10
CA ARG A 31 7.48 5.57 -10.59
C ARG A 31 6.32 4.95 -11.35
N ALA A 32 5.07 5.24 -10.96
CA ALA A 32 3.89 4.78 -11.67
C ALA A 32 3.78 5.43 -13.06
N PHE A 33 4.11 6.73 -13.16
CA PHE A 33 4.11 7.44 -14.44
C PHE A 33 5.27 7.02 -15.33
N ALA A 34 6.47 6.83 -14.75
CA ALA A 34 7.66 6.38 -15.45
C ALA A 34 7.48 4.99 -16.08
N ALA A 35 6.76 4.08 -15.42
CA ALA A 35 6.43 2.76 -15.96
C ALA A 35 5.62 2.85 -17.27
N SER A 36 4.82 3.90 -17.44
CA SER A 36 4.07 4.19 -18.67
C SER A 36 4.83 5.09 -19.66
N GLY A 37 6.10 5.40 -19.40
CA GLY A 37 6.90 6.35 -20.19
C GLY A 37 6.40 7.79 -20.08
N LYS A 38 5.59 8.11 -19.06
CA LYS A 38 5.03 9.44 -18.80
C LYS A 38 5.65 10.03 -17.53
N ARG A 39 5.29 11.29 -17.24
CA ARG A 39 5.76 12.01 -16.06
C ARG A 39 4.64 12.86 -15.48
N LEU A 40 4.54 12.91 -14.16
CA LEU A 40 3.55 13.74 -13.49
C LEU A 40 4.09 15.16 -13.27
N PHE A 41 5.39 15.30 -13.00
CA PHE A 41 6.09 16.56 -12.81
C PHE A 41 7.01 16.88 -14.00
N PRO A 42 7.19 18.17 -14.32
CA PRO A 42 8.18 18.62 -15.31
C PRO A 42 9.61 18.37 -14.82
N PHE A 43 10.56 18.14 -15.74
CA PHE A 43 11.96 17.90 -15.37
C PHE A 43 12.76 19.19 -15.22
N LYS A 44 12.46 20.18 -16.06
CA LYS A 44 13.08 21.51 -16.03
C LYS A 44 12.04 22.57 -15.75
N LEU A 45 12.46 23.61 -15.04
CA LEU A 45 11.63 24.79 -14.81
C LEU A 45 11.16 25.45 -16.12
N GLN A 46 11.95 25.30 -17.19
CA GLN A 46 11.65 25.79 -18.55
C GLN A 46 10.43 25.11 -19.19
N GLU A 47 10.02 23.95 -18.71
CA GLU A 47 8.80 23.26 -19.16
C GLU A 47 7.54 23.89 -18.56
N VAL A 48 7.68 24.66 -17.47
CA VAL A 48 6.60 25.41 -16.85
C VAL A 48 6.62 26.83 -17.38
N ARG A 49 5.69 27.12 -18.29
CA ARG A 49 5.50 28.47 -18.82
C ARG A 49 4.67 29.28 -17.84
N SER A 50 5.23 30.40 -17.39
CA SER A 50 4.55 31.37 -16.53
C SER A 50 4.75 32.76 -17.10
N GLU A 51 3.70 33.56 -16.98
CA GLU A 51 3.67 34.96 -17.42
C GLU A 51 3.17 35.80 -16.26
N CYS A 52 3.83 36.94 -16.03
CA CYS A 52 3.44 37.89 -15.00
C CYS A 52 3.51 39.30 -15.60
N THR A 53 2.54 40.15 -15.26
CA THR A 53 2.45 41.54 -15.74
C THR A 53 3.32 42.50 -14.93
N CYS A 54 4.18 42.00 -14.05
CA CYS A 54 5.08 42.82 -13.23
C CYS A 54 6.22 43.44 -14.06
N PRO A 55 6.82 44.54 -13.60
CA PRO A 55 7.93 45.19 -14.30
C PRO A 55 9.25 44.39 -14.30
N ASP A 56 9.32 43.27 -13.57
CA ASP A 56 10.50 42.41 -13.48
C ASP A 56 10.72 41.62 -14.79
N LYS A 57 11.92 41.70 -15.37
CA LYS A 57 12.27 41.01 -16.62
C LYS A 57 12.78 39.57 -16.44
N ILE A 58 12.88 39.10 -15.20
CA ILE A 58 13.38 37.76 -14.85
C ILE A 58 12.20 36.80 -14.74
N ASN A 59 12.30 35.61 -15.35
CA ASN A 59 11.31 34.54 -15.24
C ASN A 59 11.96 33.27 -14.65
N PRO A 60 11.46 32.73 -13.52
CA PRO A 60 10.35 33.25 -12.71
C PRO A 60 10.72 34.51 -11.92
N CYS A 61 9.83 35.49 -11.88
CA CYS A 61 9.94 36.65 -10.98
C CYS A 61 9.50 36.26 -9.56
N LYS A 62 9.74 37.12 -8.57
CA LYS A 62 9.33 36.88 -7.17
C LYS A 62 7.85 36.53 -7.00
N HIS A 63 6.97 37.09 -7.83
CA HIS A 63 5.54 36.81 -7.77
C HIS A 63 5.22 35.40 -8.29
N VAL A 64 5.80 35.02 -9.43
CA VAL A 64 5.65 33.66 -9.98
C VAL A 64 6.22 32.64 -8.98
N SER A 65 7.38 32.92 -8.39
CA SER A 65 7.96 32.06 -7.35
C SER A 65 7.03 31.91 -6.14
N ALA A 66 6.40 32.99 -5.68
CA ALA A 66 5.41 32.94 -4.59
C ALA A 66 4.19 32.08 -4.98
N VAL A 67 3.69 32.22 -6.21
CA VAL A 67 2.60 31.39 -6.73
C VAL A 67 3.00 29.92 -6.79
N TYR A 68 4.21 29.59 -7.28
CA TYR A 68 4.70 28.21 -7.30
C TYR A 68 4.82 27.60 -5.91
N TYR A 69 5.27 28.39 -4.94
CA TYR A 69 5.35 27.96 -3.55
C TYR A 69 3.96 27.62 -2.99
N LEU A 70 3.01 28.55 -3.11
CA LEU A 70 1.62 28.32 -2.68
C LEU A 70 0.98 27.15 -3.41
N MET A 71 1.26 26.99 -4.70
CA MET A 71 0.76 25.86 -5.48
C MET A 71 1.31 24.52 -4.98
N GLY A 72 2.59 24.48 -4.58
CA GLY A 72 3.20 23.32 -3.94
C GLY A 72 2.49 22.92 -2.65
N GLU A 73 2.20 23.90 -1.78
CA GLU A 73 1.42 23.66 -0.55
C GLU A 73 0.03 23.11 -0.87
N ARG A 74 -0.65 23.67 -1.88
CA ARG A 74 -1.97 23.18 -2.32
C ARG A 74 -1.92 21.74 -2.82
N PHE A 75 -0.85 21.31 -3.49
CA PHE A 75 -0.72 19.91 -3.92
C PHE A 75 -0.47 18.95 -2.77
N SER A 76 0.20 19.42 -1.71
CA SER A 76 0.39 18.63 -0.48
C SER A 76 -0.93 18.45 0.27
N GLU A 77 -1.81 19.46 0.26
CA GLU A 77 -3.14 19.41 0.87
C GLU A 77 -4.16 18.61 0.03
N ASP A 78 -4.17 18.82 -1.29
CA ASP A 78 -5.06 18.12 -2.23
C ASP A 78 -4.29 17.67 -3.49
N PRO A 79 -3.89 16.37 -3.56
CA PRO A 79 -3.18 15.86 -4.72
C PRO A 79 -4.01 15.90 -6.00
N PHE A 80 -5.34 15.93 -5.92
CA PHE A 80 -6.22 15.89 -7.09
C PHE A 80 -6.18 17.18 -7.92
N VAL A 81 -5.77 18.30 -7.33
CA VAL A 81 -5.58 19.56 -8.07
C VAL A 81 -4.55 19.37 -9.20
N LEU A 82 -3.48 18.62 -8.94
CA LEU A 82 -2.46 18.34 -9.96
C LEU A 82 -3.02 17.50 -11.12
N PHE A 83 -3.85 16.50 -10.83
CA PHE A 83 -4.53 15.69 -11.85
C PHE A 83 -5.55 16.52 -12.63
N GLN A 84 -6.23 17.46 -11.97
CA GLN A 84 -7.20 18.35 -12.60
C GLN A 84 -6.52 19.29 -13.59
N MET A 85 -5.36 19.85 -13.25
CA MET A 85 -4.54 20.62 -14.19
C MET A 85 -4.07 19.78 -15.38
N ARG A 86 -3.96 18.44 -15.22
CA ARG A 86 -3.69 17.49 -16.32
C ARG A 86 -4.96 17.01 -17.03
N GLY A 87 -6.10 17.65 -16.79
CA GLY A 87 -7.36 17.38 -17.47
C GLY A 87 -8.17 16.20 -16.90
N ARG A 88 -7.86 15.74 -15.67
CA ARG A 88 -8.59 14.66 -15.00
C ARG A 88 -9.20 15.13 -13.70
N SER A 89 -10.53 15.14 -13.63
CA SER A 89 -11.21 15.42 -12.36
C SER A 89 -11.00 14.29 -11.37
N ARG A 90 -11.09 14.60 -10.07
CA ARG A 90 -11.04 13.63 -8.97
C ARG A 90 -12.00 12.46 -9.18
N ALA A 91 -13.26 12.77 -9.52
CA ALA A 91 -14.29 11.75 -9.71
C ALA A 91 -13.96 10.80 -10.87
N GLN A 92 -13.50 11.34 -12.00
CA GLN A 92 -13.08 10.53 -13.15
C GLN A 92 -11.87 9.66 -12.82
N LEU A 93 -10.84 10.22 -12.18
CA LEU A 93 -9.63 9.48 -11.83
C LEU A 93 -9.93 8.31 -10.89
N LEU A 94 -10.72 8.55 -9.85
CA LEU A 94 -11.08 7.52 -8.87
C LEU A 94 -12.01 6.45 -9.44
N ALA A 95 -12.97 6.84 -10.28
CA ALA A 95 -13.85 5.90 -10.97
C ALA A 95 -13.05 4.96 -11.89
N ASP A 96 -12.18 5.54 -12.73
CA ASP A 96 -11.36 4.78 -13.68
C ASP A 96 -10.38 3.86 -12.94
N LEU A 97 -9.76 4.34 -11.85
CA LEU A 97 -8.86 3.54 -11.01
C LEU A 97 -9.58 2.37 -10.34
N ALA A 98 -10.81 2.59 -9.85
CA ALA A 98 -11.63 1.53 -9.25
C ALA A 98 -12.03 0.46 -10.28
N ILE A 99 -12.33 0.85 -11.52
CA ILE A 99 -12.59 -0.09 -12.62
C ILE A 99 -11.33 -0.92 -12.91
N GLN A 100 -10.20 -0.26 -13.15
CA GLN A 100 -8.92 -0.92 -13.46
C GLN A 100 -8.49 -1.90 -12.36
N ARG A 101 -8.62 -1.51 -11.08
CA ARG A 101 -8.26 -2.38 -9.97
C ARG A 101 -9.15 -3.61 -9.88
N ARG A 102 -10.46 -3.47 -10.15
CA ARG A 102 -11.38 -4.62 -10.18
C ARG A 102 -11.04 -5.57 -11.32
N GLU A 103 -10.74 -5.05 -12.50
CA GLU A 103 -10.33 -5.84 -13.66
C GLU A 103 -9.02 -6.60 -13.39
N LEU A 104 -8.01 -5.93 -12.81
CA LEU A 104 -6.75 -6.54 -12.43
C LEU A 104 -6.93 -7.66 -11.40
N LEU A 105 -7.75 -7.43 -10.37
CA LEU A 105 -8.06 -8.45 -9.36
C LEU A 105 -8.81 -9.63 -9.96
N ALA A 106 -9.77 -9.39 -10.85
CA ALA A 106 -10.50 -10.45 -11.55
C ALA A 106 -9.58 -11.26 -12.47
N LYS A 107 -8.64 -10.60 -13.16
CA LYS A 107 -7.62 -11.26 -13.99
C LYS A 107 -6.70 -12.13 -13.13
N ARG A 108 -6.16 -11.58 -12.03
CA ARG A 108 -5.35 -12.35 -11.07
C ARG A 108 -6.10 -13.54 -10.48
N ALA A 109 -7.40 -13.40 -10.19
CA ALA A 109 -8.22 -14.50 -9.71
C ALA A 109 -8.42 -15.61 -10.76
N ARG A 110 -8.41 -15.28 -12.05
CA ARG A 110 -8.49 -16.26 -13.15
C ARG A 110 -7.14 -16.91 -13.46
N GLU A 111 -6.07 -16.14 -13.37
CA GLU A 111 -4.68 -16.59 -13.59
C GLU A 111 -4.10 -17.36 -12.40
N ALA A 112 -4.67 -17.14 -11.21
CA ALA A 112 -4.49 -18.02 -10.08
C ALA A 112 -4.96 -19.41 -10.50
N THR A 113 -4.02 -20.21 -10.98
CA THR A 113 -4.20 -21.64 -11.12
C THR A 113 -4.60 -22.11 -9.73
N PRO A 114 -5.71 -22.85 -9.54
CA PRO A 114 -5.96 -23.48 -8.25
C PRO A 114 -4.68 -24.27 -7.96
N ALA A 115 -3.95 -23.85 -6.92
CA ALA A 115 -2.59 -24.31 -6.72
C ALA A 115 -2.60 -25.84 -6.76
N ALA A 116 -2.00 -26.41 -7.80
CA ALA A 116 -1.76 -27.84 -7.90
C ALA A 116 -0.72 -28.15 -6.82
N GLY A 117 -1.19 -28.35 -5.59
CA GLY A 117 -0.33 -28.41 -4.40
C GLY A 117 -0.94 -27.82 -3.13
N LEU A 118 -2.05 -27.06 -3.20
CA LEU A 118 -2.94 -27.02 -2.04
C LEU A 118 -3.55 -28.43 -1.94
N PRO A 119 -3.57 -29.07 -0.75
CA PRO A 119 -4.36 -30.28 -0.56
C PRO A 119 -5.75 -30.00 -1.12
N GLN A 120 -6.13 -30.70 -2.20
CA GLN A 120 -7.53 -30.73 -2.58
C GLN A 120 -8.26 -31.23 -1.34
N PRO A 121 -9.34 -30.57 -0.88
CA PRO A 121 -10.17 -31.17 0.16
C PRO A 121 -10.47 -32.59 -0.31
N SER A 122 -10.09 -33.55 0.51
CA SER A 122 -10.27 -34.97 0.23
C SER A 122 -11.69 -35.19 -0.28
N ALA A 123 -11.84 -36.05 -1.30
CA ALA A 123 -13.14 -36.45 -1.80
C ALA A 123 -14.05 -37.06 -0.70
N ASP A 124 -13.48 -37.41 0.44
CA ASP A 124 -14.17 -37.53 1.72
C ASP A 124 -14.57 -36.13 2.21
N GLY A 125 -15.69 -35.64 1.68
CA GLY A 125 -16.19 -34.26 1.81
C GLY A 125 -16.55 -33.79 3.21
N THR A 126 -15.60 -33.82 4.14
CA THR A 126 -15.67 -33.05 5.38
C THR A 126 -14.78 -31.83 5.20
N LEU A 127 -15.36 -30.74 4.67
CA LEU A 127 -14.76 -29.43 4.92
C LEU A 127 -14.59 -29.30 6.45
N PRO A 128 -13.45 -28.78 6.93
CA PRO A 128 -13.39 -28.28 8.30
C PRO A 128 -14.60 -27.37 8.50
N PRO A 129 -15.39 -27.55 9.58
CA PRO A 129 -16.56 -26.72 9.80
C PRO A 129 -16.11 -25.27 9.73
N ALA A 130 -16.74 -24.49 8.83
CA ALA A 130 -16.47 -23.07 8.75
C ALA A 130 -16.62 -22.49 10.17
N PRO A 131 -15.63 -21.74 10.67
CA PRO A 131 -15.71 -21.21 12.02
C PRO A 131 -17.00 -20.41 12.13
N ALA A 132 -17.75 -20.65 13.20
CA ALA A 132 -19.06 -20.03 13.37
C ALA A 132 -18.90 -18.51 13.30
N ALA A 133 -19.45 -17.90 12.24
CA ALA A 133 -19.39 -16.46 12.07
C ALA A 133 -19.94 -15.78 13.33
N ILE A 134 -19.19 -14.82 13.88
CA ILE A 134 -19.63 -14.04 15.03
C ILE A 134 -20.81 -13.17 14.57
N LYS A 135 -22.04 -13.61 14.87
CA LYS A 135 -23.29 -12.96 14.43
C LYS A 135 -23.62 -11.70 15.23
N ASP A 136 -23.03 -11.54 16.41
CA ASP A 136 -23.24 -10.41 17.29
C ASP A 136 -22.09 -9.40 17.14
N PRO A 137 -22.34 -8.20 16.58
CA PRO A 137 -21.33 -7.17 16.43
C PRO A 137 -20.59 -6.81 17.71
N SER A 138 -21.28 -6.86 18.85
CA SER A 138 -20.72 -6.47 20.15
C SER A 138 -19.59 -7.40 20.63
N ARG A 139 -19.46 -8.58 20.03
CA ARG A 139 -18.44 -9.58 20.34
C ARG A 139 -17.23 -9.54 19.41
N TRP A 140 -17.21 -8.67 18.39
CA TRP A 140 -16.10 -8.60 17.43
C TRP A 140 -14.78 -8.11 18.05
N TRP A 141 -14.83 -7.37 19.16
CA TRP A 141 -13.66 -6.76 19.81
C TRP A 141 -13.38 -7.31 21.23
N THR A 142 -14.04 -8.40 21.62
CA THR A 142 -13.85 -9.02 22.95
C THR A 142 -12.84 -10.17 22.90
N TYR A 143 -11.70 -10.02 23.58
CA TYR A 143 -10.63 -11.02 23.66
C TYR A 143 -10.83 -12.01 24.81
N ASN A 144 -12.00 -12.66 24.85
CA ASN A 144 -12.34 -13.58 25.95
C ASN A 144 -11.98 -15.04 25.64
N ALA A 145 -11.46 -15.31 24.45
CA ALA A 145 -10.98 -16.62 24.01
C ALA A 145 -9.78 -16.44 23.08
N ALA A 146 -8.88 -17.43 23.06
CA ALA A 146 -7.81 -17.49 22.07
C ALA A 146 -8.41 -17.61 20.67
N LEU A 147 -7.76 -16.98 19.68
CA LEU A 147 -8.14 -17.13 18.27
C LEU A 147 -7.97 -18.60 17.85
N ASP A 148 -8.88 -19.08 17.02
CA ASP A 148 -8.74 -20.40 16.39
C ASP A 148 -7.39 -20.47 15.65
N PRO A 149 -6.50 -21.41 15.98
CA PRO A 149 -5.21 -21.57 15.31
C PRO A 149 -5.35 -21.74 13.79
N GLY A 150 -6.46 -22.30 13.31
CA GLY A 150 -6.76 -22.45 11.89
C GLY A 150 -7.07 -21.14 11.15
N LEU A 151 -7.39 -20.06 11.87
CA LEU A 151 -7.58 -18.72 11.29
C LEU A 151 -6.26 -17.96 11.12
N VAL A 152 -5.18 -18.42 11.74
CA VAL A 152 -3.89 -17.72 11.77
C VAL A 152 -2.97 -18.32 10.71
N VAL A 153 -3.11 -17.87 9.46
CA VAL A 153 -2.13 -18.16 8.40
C VAL A 153 -1.04 -17.09 8.45
N ILE A 154 0.08 -17.40 9.12
CA ILE A 154 1.26 -16.54 9.10
C ILE A 154 2.08 -16.90 7.84
N THR A 155 1.81 -16.19 6.75
CA THR A 155 2.64 -16.30 5.55
C THR A 155 3.88 -15.42 5.74
N PRO A 156 5.11 -15.95 5.63
CA PRO A 156 6.30 -15.10 5.65
C PRO A 156 6.29 -14.15 4.46
N ALA A 157 6.73 -12.91 4.66
CA ALA A 157 6.99 -11.98 3.56
C ALA A 157 8.08 -12.59 2.67
N MET A 158 7.73 -12.94 1.43
CA MET A 158 8.65 -13.59 0.50
C MET A 158 9.64 -12.60 -0.15
N GLU A 159 9.30 -11.32 -0.16
CA GLU A 159 10.18 -10.22 -0.55
C GLU A 159 10.67 -9.60 0.76
N GLY A 160 11.99 -9.56 0.99
CA GLY A 160 12.64 -9.33 2.29
C GLY A 160 12.36 -8.02 3.04
N ASP A 161 11.34 -7.26 2.66
CA ASP A 161 10.77 -6.17 3.45
C ASP A 161 9.74 -6.76 4.41
N THR A 162 9.96 -6.59 5.71
CA THR A 162 8.95 -6.93 6.72
C THR A 162 7.78 -5.95 6.59
N GLY A 163 6.56 -6.33 7.01
CA GLY A 163 5.43 -5.37 7.05
C GLY A 163 5.72 -4.12 7.90
N LEU A 164 6.73 -4.18 8.77
CA LEU A 164 7.26 -3.06 9.53
C LEU A 164 8.08 -2.07 8.67
N ASP A 165 8.78 -2.55 7.65
CA ASP A 165 9.54 -1.71 6.71
C ASP A 165 8.59 -0.91 5.79
N GLU A 166 7.45 -1.50 5.42
CA GLU A 166 6.41 -0.83 4.64
C GLU A 166 5.59 0.19 5.45
N ALA A 167 5.45 -0.01 6.76
CA ALA A 167 4.69 0.88 7.65
C ALA A 167 5.32 2.27 7.78
N GLY A 168 6.58 2.44 7.37
CA GLY A 168 7.33 3.69 7.51
C GLY A 168 7.77 3.95 8.95
N PRO A 169 8.30 5.15 9.26
CA PRO A 169 8.75 5.48 10.60
C PRO A 169 7.57 5.47 11.58
N LEU A 170 7.62 4.56 12.55
CA LEU A 170 6.67 4.54 13.67
C LEU A 170 6.87 5.80 14.52
N PRO A 171 5.80 6.57 14.80
CA PRO A 171 5.87 7.81 15.57
C PRO A 171 5.98 7.50 17.07
N LEU A 172 7.04 6.81 17.47
CA LEU A 172 7.38 6.61 18.87
C LEU A 172 7.90 7.94 19.44
N ALA A 173 7.49 8.27 20.66
CA ALA A 173 7.93 9.50 21.32
C ALA A 173 9.46 9.50 21.47
N GLU A 174 10.13 10.47 20.84
CA GLU A 174 11.57 10.64 20.95
C GLU A 174 11.91 11.27 22.30
N ASP A 175 12.60 10.53 23.16
CA ASP A 175 13.19 11.08 24.38
C ASP A 175 14.57 11.67 24.05
N ALA A 176 14.74 12.97 24.25
CA ALA A 176 15.99 13.68 23.96
C ALA A 176 17.20 13.12 24.73
N ARG A 177 16.99 12.36 25.81
CA ARG A 177 18.04 11.69 26.58
C ARG A 177 18.56 10.41 25.90
N PHE A 178 17.77 9.82 24.99
CA PHE A 178 18.09 8.56 24.32
C PHE A 178 17.75 8.64 22.82
N PRO A 179 18.54 9.38 22.03
CA PRO A 179 18.27 9.60 20.61
C PRO A 179 18.22 8.31 19.78
N GLU A 180 18.91 7.25 20.22
CA GLU A 180 18.93 5.95 19.54
C GLU A 180 17.81 4.98 20.01
N ALA A 181 16.97 5.36 20.98
CA ALA A 181 16.01 4.43 21.59
C ALA A 181 15.00 3.88 20.57
N ASN A 182 14.53 4.72 19.64
CA ASN A 182 13.59 4.31 18.60
C ASN A 182 14.22 3.27 17.66
N GLN A 183 15.44 3.53 17.17
CA GLN A 183 16.17 2.58 16.32
C GLN A 183 16.41 1.23 17.03
N ARG A 184 16.90 1.27 18.27
CA ARG A 184 17.14 0.04 19.05
C ARG A 184 15.85 -0.75 19.31
N PHE A 185 14.74 -0.07 19.56
CA PHE A 185 13.44 -0.72 19.72
C PHE A 185 12.99 -1.40 18.44
N LEU A 186 13.09 -0.71 17.30
CA LEU A 186 12.72 -1.27 16.00
C LEU A 186 13.60 -2.46 15.61
N ASP A 187 14.92 -2.38 15.83
CA ASP A 187 15.85 -3.48 15.56
C ASP A 187 15.53 -4.70 16.43
N HIS A 188 15.21 -4.48 17.70
CA HIS A 188 14.82 -5.55 18.61
C HIS A 188 13.49 -6.20 18.18
N LEU A 189 12.51 -5.39 17.78
CA LEU A 189 11.20 -5.86 17.33
C LEU A 189 11.30 -6.66 16.02
N LYS A 190 12.13 -6.21 15.07
CA LYS A 190 12.45 -6.97 13.85
C LYS A 190 13.11 -8.31 14.16
N GLY A 191 14.12 -8.30 15.06
CA GLY A 191 14.81 -9.50 15.49
C GLY A 191 13.87 -10.53 16.15
N GLN A 192 13.01 -10.09 17.07
CA GLN A 192 12.02 -10.95 17.70
C GLN A 192 10.96 -11.46 16.70
N GLY A 193 10.48 -10.60 15.80
CA GLY A 193 9.53 -10.99 14.76
C GLY A 193 10.06 -12.10 13.84
N ALA A 194 11.34 -12.03 13.46
CA ALA A 194 12.01 -13.09 12.69
C ALA A 194 12.16 -14.39 13.49
N GLY A 195 12.46 -14.30 14.79
CA GLY A 195 12.52 -15.46 15.68
C GLY A 195 11.18 -16.16 15.86
N PHE A 196 10.11 -15.40 16.12
CA PHE A 196 8.76 -15.96 16.27
C PHE A 196 8.21 -16.54 14.97
N SER A 197 8.48 -15.92 13.81
CA SER A 197 8.02 -16.44 12.53
C SER A 197 8.71 -17.76 12.16
N THR A 198 10.02 -17.87 12.39
CA THR A 198 10.77 -19.11 12.18
C THR A 198 10.34 -20.22 13.13
N GLN A 199 10.11 -19.91 14.41
CA GLN A 199 9.61 -20.87 15.39
C GLN A 199 8.18 -21.33 15.07
N ALA A 200 7.29 -20.40 14.73
CA ALA A 200 5.91 -20.72 14.34
C ALA A 200 5.87 -21.60 13.07
N LEU A 201 6.72 -21.31 12.07
CA LEU A 201 6.87 -22.14 10.88
C LEU A 201 7.37 -23.55 11.22
N ALA A 202 8.37 -23.66 12.12
CA ALA A 202 8.89 -24.94 12.57
C ALA A 202 7.81 -25.77 13.29
N THR A 203 7.02 -25.14 14.17
CA THR A 203 5.90 -25.79 14.88
C THR A 203 4.79 -26.21 13.91
N ALA A 204 4.43 -25.37 12.93
CA ALA A 204 3.42 -25.70 11.92
C ALA A 204 3.86 -26.87 11.02
N MET A 205 5.13 -26.93 10.62
CA MET A 205 5.67 -28.06 9.83
C MET A 205 5.82 -29.35 10.65
N ALA A 206 6.05 -29.25 11.96
CA ALA A 206 6.11 -30.41 12.84
C ALA A 206 4.72 -31.00 13.14
N ALA A 207 3.72 -30.14 13.36
CA ALA A 207 2.33 -30.57 13.61
C ALA A 207 1.70 -31.33 12.44
N GLY A 208 2.19 -31.15 11.21
CA GLY A 208 1.79 -31.92 10.04
C GLY A 208 2.28 -33.38 10.01
N ARG A 209 3.15 -33.81 10.93
CA ARG A 209 3.66 -35.20 11.00
C ARG A 209 2.93 -36.08 12.01
N ASP A 210 2.17 -35.51 12.94
CA ASP A 210 1.54 -36.23 14.05
C ASP A 210 0.02 -36.40 13.91
N ALA A 211 -0.56 -36.12 12.74
CA ALA A 211 -1.97 -36.41 12.50
C ALA A 211 -2.19 -37.95 12.47
N PRO A 212 -2.97 -38.54 13.38
CA PRO A 212 -3.27 -39.97 13.31
C PRO A 212 -4.06 -40.25 12.03
N ALA A 213 -3.61 -41.24 11.26
CA ALA A 213 -4.36 -41.77 10.14
C ALA A 213 -5.68 -42.35 10.67
N SER A 214 -6.79 -41.68 10.36
CA SER A 214 -8.15 -42.19 10.52
C SER A 214 -8.92 -41.91 9.25
#